data_AF-A0A455VVC8-F1
#
_entry.id   AF-A0A455VVC8-F1
#
_cell.length_a   1.000
_cell.length_b   1.000
_cell.length_c   1.000
_cell.angle_alpha   90.00
_cell.angle_beta   90.00
_cell.angle_gamma   90.00
#
_symmetry.space_group_name_H-M   'P 1'
#
loop_
_entity.id
_entity.type
_entity.pdbx_description
1 polymer ?
#
loop_
_entity_poly.entity_id
_entity_poly.type
_entity_poly.pdbx_seq_one_letter_code
_entity_poly.pdbx_strand_id
1 'polypeptide(L)'
;MKLLPQIQVEGGAEWLARTATQCLIDEARLSPKPGLVDSRGNGAHHDLSLALMERSARSLTPTFQALAQQSWLRPADIALRQTVGRLGREGEQQMMAATDGVNTHRGAIWALGLLVSAVAMLGGEATAQAVANTAAQLAKFPDDAAPKVFSKGLRATHRYCVPGAREEAQQAFPHVMQRALPQLRLSRLNGSSEAQARLDALMAIMTSLTDTCVLSRAGMEGLDAMQSGARAVMNAGGCATAAGQQALASLDRQMLSLNASPGGAADLLAATLFLDRVETPYSKH
;
A
#
# COMPACT_ATOMS: atom_id res chain seq x y z
N MET A 1 -34.46 -14.17 17.65
CA MET A 1 -33.34 -13.30 18.06
C MET A 1 -32.03 -13.89 17.55
N LYS A 2 -31.62 -13.57 16.31
CA LYS A 2 -30.30 -13.93 15.74
C LYS A 2 -29.52 -12.63 15.52
N LEU A 3 -29.16 -11.95 16.62
CA LEU A 3 -28.36 -10.72 16.59
C LEU A 3 -26.84 -11.01 16.70
N LEU A 4 -26.47 -12.24 17.03
CA LEU A 4 -25.07 -12.63 17.27
C LEU A 4 -24.18 -12.64 16.01
N PRO A 5 -24.63 -13.11 14.82
CA PRO A 5 -23.79 -13.08 13.62
C PRO A 5 -23.51 -11.64 13.13
N GLN A 6 -24.50 -10.76 13.24
CA GLN A 6 -24.42 -9.39 12.71
C GLN A 6 -23.46 -8.52 13.53
N ILE A 7 -23.45 -8.67 14.86
CA ILE A 7 -22.50 -7.99 15.75
C ILE A 7 -21.06 -8.43 15.45
N GLN A 8 -20.84 -9.71 15.11
CA GLN A 8 -19.52 -10.22 14.76
C GLN A 8 -19.02 -9.67 13.41
N VAL A 9 -19.90 -9.55 12.41
CA VAL A 9 -19.57 -8.91 11.11
C VAL A 9 -19.28 -7.43 11.30
N GLU A 10 -20.12 -6.70 12.03
CA GLU A 10 -19.95 -5.26 12.25
C GLU A 10 -18.66 -4.96 13.00
N GLY A 11 -18.36 -5.70 14.07
CA GLY A 11 -17.12 -5.55 14.84
C GLY A 11 -15.87 -5.92 14.03
N GLY A 12 -15.92 -7.01 13.26
CA GLY A 12 -14.82 -7.41 12.39
C GLY A 12 -14.56 -6.42 11.26
N ALA A 13 -15.62 -5.92 10.61
CA ALA A 13 -15.50 -4.92 9.55
C ALA A 13 -14.96 -3.59 10.06
N GLU A 14 -15.41 -3.13 11.23
CA GLU A 14 -14.88 -1.92 11.87
C GLU A 14 -13.39 -2.08 12.19
N TRP A 15 -13.00 -3.23 12.75
CA TRP A 15 -11.60 -3.50 13.07
C TRP A 15 -10.70 -3.51 11.82
N LEU A 16 -11.13 -4.15 10.73
CA LEU A 16 -10.41 -4.14 9.45
C LEU A 16 -10.26 -2.72 8.90
N ALA A 17 -11.33 -1.92 8.97
CA ALA A 17 -11.32 -0.54 8.48
C ALA A 17 -10.36 0.34 9.26
N ARG A 18 -10.39 0.25 10.59
CA ARG A 18 -9.47 0.98 11.48
C ARG A 18 -8.03 0.53 11.29
N THR A 19 -7.80 -0.77 11.12
CA THR A 19 -6.48 -1.33 10.87
C THR A 19 -5.89 -0.83 9.55
N ALA A 20 -6.66 -0.89 8.45
CA ALA A 20 -6.24 -0.37 7.15
C ALA A 20 -5.93 1.14 7.20
N THR A 21 -6.80 1.91 7.87
CA THR A 21 -6.59 3.35 8.09
C THR A 21 -5.31 3.63 8.87
N GLN A 22 -5.06 2.86 9.94
CA GLN A 22 -3.85 3.02 10.74
C GLN A 22 -2.60 2.65 9.95
N CYS A 23 -2.65 1.63 9.08
CA CYS A 23 -1.53 1.28 8.20
C CYS A 23 -1.17 2.42 7.24
N LEU A 24 -2.15 3.13 6.67
CA LEU A 24 -1.91 4.32 5.86
C LEU A 24 -1.23 5.44 6.67
N ILE A 25 -1.70 5.68 7.90
CA ILE A 25 -1.12 6.70 8.77
C ILE A 25 0.32 6.34 9.17
N ASP A 26 0.57 5.06 9.47
CA ASP A 26 1.89 4.60 9.88
C ASP A 26 2.89 4.61 8.72
N GLU A 27 2.44 4.27 7.51
CA GLU A 27 3.21 4.48 6.29
C GLU A 27 3.56 5.96 6.14
N ALA A 28 2.56 6.86 6.25
CA ALA A 28 2.76 8.29 6.05
C ALA A 28 3.75 8.89 7.07
N ARG A 29 3.68 8.45 8.33
CA ARG A 29 4.54 8.91 9.43
C ARG A 29 5.94 8.30 9.43
N LEU A 30 6.16 7.18 8.74
CA LEU A 30 7.46 6.55 8.67
C LEU A 30 8.48 7.52 8.06
N SER A 31 9.67 7.61 8.64
CA SER A 31 10.70 8.57 8.26
C SER A 31 12.09 8.03 8.60
N PRO A 32 13.11 8.26 7.75
CA PRO A 32 13.08 8.98 6.49
C PRO A 32 12.65 8.10 5.30
N LYS A 33 11.66 8.53 4.50
CA LYS A 33 11.24 7.84 3.27
C LYS A 33 11.76 8.56 2.01
N PRO A 34 12.62 7.92 1.19
CA PRO A 34 13.26 8.57 0.05
C PRO A 34 12.28 9.17 -0.97
N GLY A 35 12.33 10.50 -1.15
CA GLY A 35 11.49 11.24 -2.12
C GLY A 35 9.97 11.23 -1.84
N LEU A 36 9.54 10.62 -0.74
CA LEU A 36 8.15 10.54 -0.30
C LEU A 36 7.85 11.62 0.74
N VAL A 37 6.55 11.87 0.96
CA VAL A 37 6.08 12.66 2.09
C VAL A 37 6.34 11.88 3.38
N ASP A 38 6.95 12.52 4.36
CA ASP A 38 7.18 11.98 5.70
C ASP A 38 7.20 13.11 6.76
N SER A 39 7.64 12.81 7.98
CA SER A 39 7.72 13.79 9.07
C SER A 39 8.71 14.94 8.85
N ARG A 40 9.61 14.83 7.87
CA ARG A 40 10.61 15.86 7.52
C ARG A 40 10.06 16.86 6.51
N GLY A 41 9.04 16.49 5.74
CA GLY A 41 8.39 17.39 4.79
C GLY A 41 7.65 16.68 3.64
N ASN A 42 7.48 17.41 2.54
CA ASN A 42 6.61 17.03 1.42
C ASN A 42 7.28 16.09 0.40
N GLY A 43 8.53 15.68 0.65
CA GLY A 43 9.33 14.90 -0.31
C GLY A 43 9.47 15.62 -1.65
N ALA A 44 9.26 14.89 -2.75
CA ALA A 44 9.27 15.44 -4.10
C ALA A 44 7.97 16.20 -4.48
N HIS A 45 7.00 16.34 -3.58
CA HIS A 45 5.70 16.96 -3.89
C HIS A 45 5.62 18.42 -3.42
N HIS A 46 4.80 19.20 -4.12
CA HIS A 46 4.45 20.57 -3.71
C HIS A 46 3.01 20.67 -3.18
N ASP A 47 2.17 19.69 -3.53
CA ASP A 47 0.74 19.62 -3.26
C ASP A 47 0.39 18.64 -2.13
N LEU A 48 1.35 17.83 -1.66
CA LEU A 48 1.16 16.90 -0.55
C LEU A 48 1.87 17.37 0.73
N SER A 49 1.31 17.02 1.88
CA SER A 49 1.92 17.17 3.21
C SER A 49 1.51 16.02 4.12
N LEU A 50 2.26 15.78 5.20
CA LEU A 50 1.92 14.73 6.17
C LEU A 50 0.49 14.90 6.73
N ALA A 51 0.11 16.14 7.08
CA ALA A 51 -1.23 16.44 7.57
C ALA A 51 -2.33 16.08 6.54
N LEU A 52 -2.07 16.34 5.25
CA LEU A 52 -2.98 15.99 4.16
C LEU A 52 -3.09 14.48 3.98
N MET A 53 -1.96 13.75 4.06
CA MET A 53 -1.93 12.29 4.02
C MET A 53 -2.75 11.69 5.17
N GLU A 54 -2.56 12.16 6.41
CA GLU A 54 -3.35 11.70 7.54
C GLU A 54 -4.86 11.99 7.40
N ARG A 55 -5.21 13.19 6.92
CA ARG A 55 -6.60 13.57 6.62
C ARG A 55 -7.22 12.64 5.59
N SER A 56 -6.48 12.35 4.53
CA SER A 56 -6.88 11.40 3.49
C SER A 56 -7.09 10.00 4.06
N ALA A 57 -6.14 9.47 4.84
CA ALA A 57 -6.25 8.14 5.43
C ALA A 57 -7.53 8.00 6.28
N ARG A 58 -7.79 8.97 7.16
CA ARG A 58 -8.99 8.99 8.01
C ARG A 58 -10.28 9.04 7.20
N SER A 59 -10.30 9.81 6.10
CA SER A 59 -11.48 9.91 5.22
C SER A 59 -11.86 8.57 4.56
N LEU A 60 -10.92 7.63 4.44
CA LEU A 60 -11.13 6.33 3.81
C LEU A 60 -11.66 5.26 4.79
N THR A 61 -11.70 5.54 6.09
CA THR A 61 -12.20 4.57 7.09
C THR A 61 -13.58 4.01 6.74
N PRO A 62 -14.60 4.83 6.40
CA PRO A 62 -15.93 4.32 6.05
C PRO A 62 -15.91 3.47 4.77
N THR A 63 -15.04 3.79 3.82
CA THR A 63 -14.86 3.01 2.59
C THR A 63 -14.35 1.60 2.90
N PHE A 64 -13.31 1.49 3.73
CA PHE A 64 -12.78 0.18 4.13
C PHE A 64 -13.81 -0.63 4.94
N GLN A 65 -14.61 0.02 5.78
CA GLN A 65 -15.68 -0.64 6.51
C GLN A 65 -16.75 -1.20 5.58
N ALA A 66 -17.20 -0.41 4.61
CA ALA A 66 -18.17 -0.85 3.61
C ALA A 66 -17.63 -2.02 2.75
N LEU A 67 -16.35 -1.96 2.35
CA LEU A 67 -15.69 -3.04 1.63
C LEU A 67 -15.68 -4.35 2.44
N ALA A 68 -15.31 -4.28 3.72
CA ALA A 68 -15.32 -5.44 4.61
C ALA A 68 -16.74 -6.00 4.79
N GLN A 69 -17.74 -5.16 5.06
CA GLN A 69 -19.14 -5.58 5.24
C GLN A 69 -19.70 -6.28 4.00
N GLN A 70 -19.46 -5.72 2.81
CA GLN A 70 -20.00 -6.27 1.55
C GLN A 70 -19.26 -7.53 1.06
N SER A 71 -18.09 -7.82 1.63
CA SER A 71 -17.27 -8.97 1.26
C SER A 71 -17.34 -10.10 2.29
N TRP A 72 -17.95 -9.88 3.45
CA TRP A 72 -17.90 -10.80 4.58
C TRP A 72 -18.47 -12.19 4.24
N LEU A 73 -17.64 -13.23 4.40
CA LEU A 73 -17.96 -14.63 4.07
C LEU A 73 -18.59 -14.82 2.68
N ARG A 74 -18.19 -13.98 1.72
CA ARG A 74 -18.69 -14.01 0.34
C ARG A 74 -17.64 -14.59 -0.60
N PRO A 75 -17.99 -15.54 -1.49
CA PRO A 75 -17.04 -16.05 -2.48
C PRO A 75 -16.65 -14.98 -3.50
N ALA A 76 -15.48 -15.17 -4.14
CA ALA A 76 -15.06 -14.32 -5.24
C ALA A 76 -15.96 -14.54 -6.46
N ASP A 77 -16.70 -13.51 -6.86
CA ASP A 77 -17.51 -13.51 -8.08
C ASP A 77 -17.49 -12.13 -8.75
N ILE A 78 -18.03 -12.05 -9.98
CA ILE A 78 -18.10 -10.80 -10.75
C ILE A 78 -18.91 -9.74 -10.00
N ALA A 79 -20.00 -10.13 -9.37
CA ALA A 79 -20.86 -9.19 -8.65
C ALA A 79 -20.13 -8.56 -7.44
N LEU A 80 -19.31 -9.33 -6.72
CA LEU A 80 -18.50 -8.86 -5.61
C LEU A 80 -17.41 -7.92 -6.15
N ARG A 81 -16.75 -8.31 -7.24
CA ARG A 81 -15.73 -7.47 -7.87
C ARG A 81 -16.29 -6.11 -8.31
N GLN A 82 -17.49 -6.08 -8.87
CA GLN A 82 -18.18 -4.85 -9.27
C GLN A 82 -18.59 -4.02 -8.04
N THR A 83 -19.09 -4.64 -6.97
CA THR A 83 -19.38 -3.95 -5.70
C THR A 83 -18.13 -3.33 -5.09
N VAL A 84 -17.04 -4.09 -4.98
CA VAL A 84 -15.73 -3.60 -4.49
C VAL A 84 -15.21 -2.47 -5.38
N GLY A 85 -15.34 -2.60 -6.69
CA GLY A 85 -14.96 -1.55 -7.64
C GLY A 85 -15.75 -0.26 -7.45
N ARG A 86 -17.07 -0.36 -7.28
CA ARG A 86 -17.94 0.79 -7.01
C ARG A 86 -17.57 1.48 -5.70
N LEU A 87 -17.46 0.73 -4.60
CA LEU A 87 -17.08 1.26 -3.29
C LEU A 87 -15.69 1.91 -3.31
N GLY A 88 -14.73 1.32 -4.02
CA GLY A 88 -13.40 1.92 -4.20
C GLY A 88 -13.45 3.28 -4.93
N ARG A 89 -14.29 3.41 -5.96
CA ARG A 89 -14.50 4.69 -6.67
C ARG A 89 -15.20 5.74 -5.79
N GLU A 90 -16.19 5.32 -5.01
CA GLU A 90 -16.84 6.20 -4.02
C GLU A 90 -15.83 6.67 -2.96
N GLY A 91 -14.95 5.79 -2.49
CA GLY A 91 -13.86 6.15 -1.60
C GLY A 91 -12.82 7.09 -2.22
N GLU A 92 -12.49 6.91 -3.51
CA GLU A 92 -11.64 7.86 -4.24
C GLU A 92 -12.29 9.26 -4.27
N GLN A 93 -13.60 9.35 -4.50
CA GLN A 93 -14.32 10.64 -4.47
C GLN A 93 -14.31 11.27 -3.08
N GLN A 94 -14.55 10.49 -2.02
CA GLN A 94 -14.49 10.96 -0.63
C GLN A 94 -13.10 11.47 -0.28
N MET A 95 -12.06 10.73 -0.67
CA MET A 95 -10.68 11.13 -0.49
C MET A 95 -10.40 12.46 -1.19
N MET A 96 -10.76 12.59 -2.48
CA MET A 96 -10.55 13.83 -3.25
C MET A 96 -11.27 15.02 -2.62
N ALA A 97 -12.50 14.84 -2.13
CA ALA A 97 -13.22 15.89 -1.42
C ALA A 97 -12.51 16.28 -0.11
N ALA A 98 -12.01 15.30 0.64
CA ALA A 98 -11.28 15.54 1.88
C ALA A 98 -9.88 16.14 1.67
N THR A 99 -9.34 16.07 0.46
CA THR A 99 -7.98 16.55 0.12
C THR A 99 -7.97 17.73 -0.83
N ASP A 100 -9.11 18.40 -1.01
CA ASP A 100 -9.24 19.56 -1.90
C ASP A 100 -8.80 19.25 -3.35
N GLY A 101 -9.05 18.02 -3.80
CA GLY A 101 -8.74 17.51 -5.14
C GLY A 101 -7.32 16.94 -5.31
N VAL A 102 -6.52 16.89 -4.24
CA VAL A 102 -5.15 16.34 -4.31
C VAL A 102 -5.16 14.81 -4.24
N ASN A 103 -4.46 14.17 -5.17
CA ASN A 103 -4.36 12.71 -5.22
C ASN A 103 -3.33 12.16 -4.22
N THR A 104 -3.81 11.69 -3.06
CA THR A 104 -3.01 11.17 -1.94
C THR A 104 -2.85 9.65 -1.96
N HIS A 105 -3.95 8.89 -1.92
CA HIS A 105 -3.96 7.44 -1.63
C HIS A 105 -4.70 6.59 -2.68
N ARG A 106 -4.87 7.04 -3.92
CA ARG A 106 -5.64 6.28 -4.92
C ARG A 106 -5.11 4.86 -5.16
N GLY A 107 -3.79 4.66 -5.19
CA GLY A 107 -3.21 3.33 -5.35
C GLY A 107 -3.38 2.46 -4.09
N ALA A 108 -3.27 3.06 -2.90
CA ALA A 108 -3.59 2.36 -1.66
C ALA A 108 -5.07 1.96 -1.54
N ILE A 109 -6.03 2.76 -2.02
CA ILE A 109 -7.45 2.36 -2.08
C ILE A 109 -7.60 1.05 -2.86
N TRP A 110 -6.89 0.92 -3.98
CA TRP A 110 -6.89 -0.31 -4.77
C TRP A 110 -6.28 -1.50 -4.01
N ALA A 111 -5.05 -1.34 -3.51
CA ALA A 111 -4.32 -2.43 -2.85
C ALA A 111 -5.00 -2.85 -1.53
N LEU A 112 -5.21 -1.90 -0.61
CA LEU A 112 -5.86 -2.17 0.68
C LEU A 112 -7.32 -2.53 0.51
N GLY A 113 -8.04 -1.96 -0.46
CA GLY A 113 -9.44 -2.29 -0.69
C GLY A 113 -9.63 -3.77 -1.07
N LEU A 114 -8.76 -4.30 -1.94
CA LEU A 114 -8.76 -5.72 -2.28
C LEU A 114 -8.36 -6.61 -1.09
N LEU A 115 -7.34 -6.21 -0.31
CA LEU A 115 -6.88 -6.99 0.84
C LEU A 115 -7.90 -7.00 1.98
N VAL A 116 -8.51 -5.86 2.31
CA VAL A 116 -9.60 -5.76 3.30
C VAL A 116 -10.77 -6.64 2.88
N SER A 117 -11.16 -6.58 1.61
CA SER A 117 -12.22 -7.45 1.06
C SER A 117 -11.84 -8.92 1.21
N ALA A 118 -10.62 -9.30 0.86
CA ALA A 118 -10.15 -10.67 0.94
C ALA A 118 -10.10 -11.22 2.38
N VAL A 119 -9.69 -10.43 3.38
CA VAL A 119 -9.74 -10.84 4.79
C VAL A 119 -11.20 -11.09 5.22
N ALA A 120 -12.12 -10.19 4.84
CA ALA A 120 -13.53 -10.35 5.15
C ALA A 120 -14.17 -11.57 4.46
N MET A 121 -13.81 -11.84 3.20
CA MET A 121 -14.25 -13.04 2.47
C MET A 121 -13.85 -14.33 3.21
N LEU A 122 -12.71 -14.31 3.89
CA LEU A 122 -12.19 -15.42 4.69
C LEU A 122 -12.73 -15.44 6.13
N GLY A 123 -13.63 -14.51 6.49
CA GLY A 123 -14.26 -14.47 7.81
C GLY A 123 -13.45 -13.77 8.90
N GLY A 124 -12.39 -13.05 8.55
CA GLY A 124 -11.61 -12.22 9.48
C GLY A 124 -10.29 -12.84 9.97
N GLU A 125 -10.10 -14.15 9.85
CA GLU A 125 -8.89 -14.86 10.29
C GLU A 125 -8.25 -15.63 9.12
N ALA A 126 -7.08 -15.20 8.69
CA ALA A 126 -6.37 -15.83 7.58
C ALA A 126 -4.88 -15.53 7.59
N THR A 127 -4.09 -16.44 7.02
CA THR A 127 -2.67 -16.20 6.75
C THR A 127 -2.51 -15.15 5.66
N ALA A 128 -1.39 -14.43 5.64
CA ALA A 128 -1.11 -13.42 4.62
C ALA A 128 -1.17 -14.01 3.20
N GLN A 129 -0.72 -15.26 3.04
CA GLN A 129 -0.78 -15.98 1.75
C GLN A 129 -2.21 -16.27 1.31
N ALA A 130 -3.09 -16.69 2.22
CA ALA A 130 -4.49 -16.94 1.88
C ALA A 130 -5.20 -15.62 1.47
N VAL A 131 -4.95 -14.54 2.20
CA VAL A 131 -5.50 -13.21 1.88
C VAL A 131 -5.02 -12.74 0.50
N ALA A 132 -3.71 -12.81 0.23
CA ALA A 132 -3.14 -12.39 -1.05
C ALA A 132 -3.70 -13.20 -2.23
N ASN A 133 -3.87 -14.52 -2.07
CA ASN A 133 -4.45 -15.39 -3.09
C ASN A 133 -5.93 -15.05 -3.34
N THR A 134 -6.71 -14.83 -2.30
CA THR A 134 -8.13 -14.43 -2.41
C THR A 134 -8.27 -13.07 -3.08
N ALA A 135 -7.44 -12.10 -2.71
CA ALA A 135 -7.41 -10.78 -3.36
C ALA A 135 -7.06 -10.89 -4.84
N ALA A 136 -6.12 -11.76 -5.21
CA ALA A 136 -5.75 -12.02 -6.59
C ALA A 136 -6.88 -12.65 -7.41
N GLN A 137 -7.63 -13.59 -6.82
CA GLN A 137 -8.82 -14.17 -7.46
C GLN A 137 -9.86 -13.07 -7.75
N LEU A 138 -10.13 -12.21 -6.77
CA LEU A 138 -11.08 -11.11 -6.94
C LEU A 138 -10.60 -10.12 -8.02
N ALA A 139 -9.31 -9.76 -8.03
CA ALA A 139 -8.72 -8.83 -8.98
C ALA A 139 -8.71 -9.32 -10.45
N LYS A 140 -8.88 -10.63 -10.68
CA LYS A 140 -8.97 -11.21 -12.02
C LYS A 140 -10.34 -11.02 -12.67
N PHE A 141 -11.40 -10.86 -11.88
CA PHE A 141 -12.73 -10.60 -12.42
C PHE A 141 -12.82 -9.19 -13.06
N PRO A 142 -13.63 -9.03 -14.12
CA PRO A 142 -13.87 -7.74 -14.74
C PRO A 142 -14.70 -6.81 -13.85
N ASP A 143 -14.60 -5.51 -14.14
CA ASP A 143 -15.43 -4.45 -13.57
C ASP A 143 -15.81 -3.52 -14.72
N ASP A 144 -17.01 -3.71 -15.27
CA ASP A 144 -17.46 -3.04 -16.49
C ASP A 144 -17.63 -1.52 -16.31
N ALA A 145 -17.78 -1.08 -15.06
CA ALA A 145 -17.85 0.31 -14.67
C ALA A 145 -16.47 0.91 -14.35
N ALA A 146 -15.38 0.16 -14.51
CA ALA A 146 -14.04 0.70 -14.36
C ALA A 146 -13.81 1.83 -15.38
N PRO A 147 -13.22 2.98 -14.97
CA PRO A 147 -13.00 4.09 -15.87
C PRO A 147 -12.16 3.67 -17.08
N LYS A 148 -12.67 3.96 -18.29
CA LYS A 148 -11.93 3.77 -19.54
C LYS A 148 -10.88 4.87 -19.78
N VAL A 149 -10.84 5.88 -18.90
CA VAL A 149 -9.92 7.02 -18.97
C VAL A 149 -8.54 6.61 -18.47
N PHE A 150 -7.49 7.02 -19.19
CA PHE A 150 -6.10 6.73 -18.83
C PHE A 150 -5.67 7.48 -17.56
N SER A 151 -5.47 6.75 -16.46
CA SER A 151 -4.80 7.26 -15.26
C SER A 151 -3.31 7.53 -15.53
N LYS A 152 -2.65 8.35 -14.70
CA LYS A 152 -1.18 8.57 -14.79
C LYS A 152 -0.41 7.24 -14.78
N GLY A 153 -0.80 6.32 -13.90
CA GLY A 153 -0.22 4.97 -13.83
C GLY A 153 -0.44 4.17 -15.12
N LEU A 154 -1.65 4.17 -15.68
CA LEU A 154 -1.94 3.47 -16.94
C LEU A 154 -1.19 4.07 -18.15
N ARG A 155 -0.95 5.39 -18.14
CA ARG A 155 -0.09 6.04 -19.15
C ARG A 155 1.36 5.59 -19.02
N ALA A 156 1.87 5.45 -17.80
CA ALA A 156 3.23 4.98 -17.57
C ALA A 156 3.39 3.50 -17.97
N THR A 157 2.45 2.62 -17.60
CA THR A 157 2.49 1.21 -18.00
C THR A 157 2.48 1.04 -19.51
N HIS A 158 1.63 1.79 -20.22
CA HIS A 158 1.59 1.76 -21.68
C HIS A 158 2.84 2.38 -22.33
N ARG A 159 3.34 3.50 -21.80
CA ARG A 159 4.54 4.18 -22.34
C ARG A 159 5.79 3.33 -22.20
N TYR A 160 5.95 2.65 -21.06
CA TYR A 160 7.16 1.90 -20.72
C TYR A 160 7.00 0.38 -20.93
N CYS A 161 5.81 -0.10 -21.29
CA CYS A 161 5.48 -1.53 -21.44
C CYS A 161 5.77 -2.36 -20.18
N VAL A 162 5.35 -1.83 -19.02
CA VAL A 162 5.62 -2.41 -17.69
C VAL A 162 4.32 -2.77 -16.96
N PRO A 163 4.35 -3.76 -16.04
CA PRO A 163 3.19 -4.07 -15.21
C PRO A 163 2.83 -2.91 -14.28
N GLY A 164 1.55 -2.79 -13.92
CA GLY A 164 1.05 -1.81 -12.96
C GLY A 164 0.41 -2.46 -11.73
N ALA A 165 -0.32 -1.64 -10.96
CA ALA A 165 -0.99 -2.06 -9.73
C ALA A 165 -2.03 -3.18 -9.93
N ARG A 166 -2.59 -3.29 -11.15
CA ARG A 166 -3.54 -4.37 -11.48
C ARG A 166 -2.81 -5.70 -11.56
N GLU A 167 -1.73 -5.76 -12.31
CA GLU A 167 -0.91 -6.96 -12.48
C GLU A 167 -0.31 -7.41 -11.14
N GLU A 168 0.16 -6.46 -10.33
CA GLU A 168 0.63 -6.71 -8.95
C GLU A 168 -0.43 -7.44 -8.12
N ALA A 169 -1.68 -6.95 -8.12
CA ALA A 169 -2.77 -7.59 -7.39
C ALA A 169 -3.16 -8.96 -7.96
N GLN A 170 -3.24 -9.10 -9.29
CA GLN A 170 -3.59 -10.36 -9.96
C GLN A 170 -2.56 -11.47 -9.75
N GLN A 171 -1.32 -11.10 -9.45
CA GLN A 171 -0.22 -12.01 -9.09
C GLN A 171 -0.07 -12.23 -7.58
N ALA A 172 -1.08 -11.84 -6.78
CA ALA A 172 -1.09 -11.96 -5.32
C ALA A 172 0.02 -11.13 -4.63
N PHE A 173 0.25 -9.92 -5.12
CA PHE A 173 1.16 -8.92 -4.53
C PHE A 173 2.59 -9.46 -4.30
N PRO A 174 3.31 -9.88 -5.36
CA PRO A 174 4.64 -10.48 -5.22
C PRO A 174 5.64 -9.61 -4.46
N HIS A 175 5.60 -8.28 -4.61
CA HIS A 175 6.51 -7.40 -3.86
C HIS A 175 6.17 -7.35 -2.37
N VAL A 176 4.90 -7.50 -2.00
CA VAL A 176 4.50 -7.61 -0.59
C VAL A 176 4.91 -8.98 -0.05
N MET A 177 4.51 -10.06 -0.71
CA MET A 177 4.63 -11.41 -0.20
C MET A 177 6.05 -11.98 -0.24
N GLN A 178 6.84 -11.63 -1.26
CA GLN A 178 8.16 -12.22 -1.49
C GLN A 178 9.32 -11.30 -1.10
N ARG A 179 9.07 -10.00 -0.90
CA ARG A 179 10.10 -9.00 -0.56
C ARG A 179 9.82 -8.33 0.78
N ALA A 180 8.74 -7.56 0.85
CA ALA A 180 8.48 -6.66 1.97
C ALA A 180 8.19 -7.38 3.28
N LEU A 181 7.23 -8.32 3.28
CA LEU A 181 6.81 -9.03 4.49
C LEU A 181 7.92 -9.94 5.05
N PRO A 182 8.65 -10.72 4.22
CA PRO A 182 9.83 -11.44 4.70
C PRO A 182 10.92 -10.52 5.27
N GLN A 183 11.19 -9.39 4.60
CA GLN A 183 12.22 -8.45 5.08
C GLN A 183 11.82 -7.78 6.40
N LEU A 184 10.56 -7.36 6.53
CA LEU A 184 10.02 -6.78 7.77
C LEU A 184 10.25 -7.72 8.96
N ARG A 185 9.94 -9.00 8.78
CA ARG A 185 10.13 -10.04 9.80
C ARG A 185 11.60 -10.28 10.10
N LEU A 186 12.43 -10.37 9.06
CA LEU A 186 13.87 -10.56 9.21
C LEU A 186 14.52 -9.42 9.99
N SER A 187 14.20 -8.16 9.66
CA SER A 187 14.73 -6.99 10.36
C SER A 187 14.32 -6.98 11.84
N ARG A 188 13.07 -7.34 12.16
CA ARG A 188 12.61 -7.49 13.55
C ARG A 188 13.35 -8.61 14.29
N LEU A 189 13.51 -9.78 13.66
CA LEU A 189 14.24 -10.91 14.24
C LEU A 189 15.71 -10.55 14.53
N ASN A 190 16.30 -9.68 13.70
CA ASN A 190 17.65 -9.15 13.88
C ASN A 190 17.74 -8.00 14.90
N GLY A 191 16.63 -7.68 15.62
CA GLY A 191 16.62 -6.67 16.68
C GLY A 191 16.49 -5.22 16.18
N SER A 192 16.11 -5.01 14.92
CA SER A 192 15.84 -3.66 14.41
C SER A 192 14.61 -3.06 15.12
N SER A 193 14.63 -1.75 15.35
CA SER A 193 13.42 -1.05 15.78
C SER A 193 12.31 -1.19 14.72
N GLU A 194 11.06 -1.00 15.13
CA GLU A 194 9.92 -1.11 14.21
C GLU A 194 10.03 -0.13 13.04
N ALA A 195 10.49 1.10 13.28
CA ALA A 195 10.73 2.06 12.20
C ALA A 195 11.79 1.56 11.21
N GLN A 196 12.91 1.02 11.69
CA GLN A 196 13.96 0.46 10.82
C GLN A 196 13.45 -0.74 10.02
N ALA A 197 12.71 -1.64 10.66
CA ALA A 197 12.17 -2.82 9.97
C ALA A 197 11.16 -2.44 8.87
N ARG A 198 10.33 -1.42 9.09
CA ARG A 198 9.41 -0.89 8.06
C ARG A 198 10.15 -0.17 6.93
N LEU A 199 11.24 0.55 7.24
CA LEU A 199 12.10 1.15 6.21
C LEU A 199 12.79 0.08 5.36
N ASP A 200 13.30 -0.99 5.97
CA ASP A 200 13.89 -2.11 5.23
C ASP A 200 12.86 -2.82 4.34
N ALA A 201 11.61 -2.97 4.81
CA ALA A 201 10.52 -3.49 3.99
C ALA A 201 10.22 -2.59 2.79
N LEU A 202 10.21 -1.26 2.97
CA LEU A 202 10.09 -0.29 1.88
C LEU A 202 11.25 -0.42 0.89
N MET A 203 12.49 -0.51 1.38
CA MET A 203 13.67 -0.70 0.53
C MET A 203 13.56 -2.00 -0.27
N ALA A 204 13.14 -3.09 0.35
CA ALA A 204 12.94 -4.38 -0.32
C ALA A 204 11.95 -4.28 -1.50
N ILE A 205 10.84 -3.56 -1.34
CA ILE A 205 9.90 -3.26 -2.43
C ILE A 205 10.61 -2.47 -3.54
N MET A 206 11.28 -1.38 -3.16
CA MET A 206 11.93 -0.46 -4.09
C MET A 206 13.07 -1.11 -4.89
N THR A 207 13.67 -2.22 -4.44
CA THR A 207 14.73 -2.92 -5.18
C THR A 207 14.31 -3.49 -6.53
N SER A 208 13.02 -3.74 -6.76
CA SER A 208 12.53 -4.36 -8.01
C SER A 208 11.20 -3.82 -8.52
N LEU A 209 10.45 -3.07 -7.71
CA LEU A 209 9.18 -2.51 -8.14
C LEU A 209 9.39 -1.59 -9.33
N THR A 210 8.62 -1.82 -10.39
CA THR A 210 8.52 -0.88 -11.51
C THR A 210 7.49 0.20 -11.17
N ASP A 211 7.91 1.16 -10.35
CA ASP A 211 7.01 2.15 -9.77
C ASP A 211 6.51 3.15 -10.82
N THR A 212 5.21 3.07 -11.13
CA THR A 212 4.58 3.94 -12.12
C THR A 212 4.51 5.41 -11.71
N CYS A 213 4.55 5.73 -10.41
CA CYS A 213 4.63 7.11 -9.93
C CYS A 213 6.02 7.70 -10.18
N VAL A 214 7.08 6.91 -9.98
CA VAL A 214 8.45 7.30 -10.34
C VAL A 214 8.58 7.48 -11.85
N LEU A 215 8.16 6.48 -12.64
CA LEU A 215 8.20 6.56 -14.10
C LEU A 215 7.45 7.77 -14.66
N SER A 216 6.31 8.12 -14.06
CA SER A 216 5.52 9.28 -14.49
C SER A 216 6.21 10.63 -14.23
N ARG A 217 7.10 10.72 -13.24
CA ARG A 217 7.72 11.97 -12.79
C ARG A 217 9.17 12.12 -13.26
N ALA A 218 9.94 11.04 -13.16
CA ALA A 218 11.39 11.02 -13.33
C ALA A 218 11.86 10.01 -14.39
N GLY A 219 10.92 9.32 -15.07
CA GLY A 219 11.25 8.37 -16.12
C GLY A 219 12.10 7.20 -15.65
N MET A 220 12.84 6.60 -16.59
CA MET A 220 13.66 5.42 -16.32
C MET A 220 14.87 5.75 -15.42
N GLU A 221 15.45 6.94 -15.56
CA GLU A 221 16.55 7.40 -14.71
C GLU A 221 16.14 7.42 -13.23
N GLY A 222 14.96 7.96 -12.92
CA GLY A 222 14.41 7.91 -11.56
C GLY A 222 14.15 6.49 -11.07
N LEU A 223 13.70 5.59 -11.94
CA LEU A 223 13.44 4.20 -11.58
C LEU A 223 14.75 3.46 -11.29
N ASP A 224 15.76 3.62 -12.13
CA ASP A 224 17.08 3.00 -11.96
C ASP A 224 17.78 3.51 -10.70
N ALA A 225 17.69 4.83 -10.43
CA ALA A 225 18.18 5.45 -9.21
C ALA A 225 17.50 4.86 -7.97
N MET A 226 16.16 4.75 -8.01
CA MET A 226 15.36 4.16 -6.92
C MET A 226 15.81 2.73 -6.62
N GLN A 227 15.85 1.87 -7.64
CA GLN A 227 16.16 0.46 -7.47
C GLN A 227 17.62 0.24 -7.03
N SER A 228 18.55 0.95 -7.64
CA SER A 228 19.98 0.81 -7.34
C SER A 228 20.32 1.34 -5.94
N GLY A 229 19.77 2.49 -5.55
CA GLY A 229 19.98 3.02 -4.21
C GLY A 229 19.30 2.17 -3.13
N ALA A 230 18.11 1.63 -3.39
CA ALA A 230 17.46 0.72 -2.44
C ALA A 230 18.30 -0.56 -2.23
N ARG A 231 18.86 -1.13 -3.31
CA ARG A 231 19.82 -2.25 -3.20
C ARG A 231 21.07 -1.86 -2.41
N ALA A 232 21.59 -0.65 -2.58
CA ALA A 232 22.73 -0.16 -1.81
C ALA A 232 22.44 -0.09 -0.30
N VAL A 233 21.25 0.37 0.10
CA VAL A 233 20.81 0.35 1.51
C VAL A 233 20.78 -1.07 2.05
N MET A 234 20.15 -2.00 1.31
CA MET A 234 20.06 -3.40 1.73
C MET A 234 21.43 -4.07 1.83
N ASN A 235 22.32 -3.84 0.85
CA ASN A 235 23.68 -4.38 0.84
C ASN A 235 24.56 -3.80 1.97
N ALA A 236 24.25 -2.60 2.45
CA ALA A 236 24.91 -1.98 3.60
C ALA A 236 24.38 -2.49 4.96
N GLY A 237 23.49 -3.49 4.96
CA GLY A 237 22.93 -4.12 6.16
C GLY A 237 21.61 -3.51 6.63
N GLY A 238 20.93 -2.71 5.81
CA GLY A 238 19.64 -2.11 6.15
C GLY A 238 19.76 -0.91 7.11
N CYS A 239 18.62 -0.33 7.46
CA CYS A 239 18.51 0.93 8.19
C CYS A 239 18.95 0.83 9.66
N ALA A 240 19.19 -0.38 10.16
CA ALA A 240 19.78 -0.63 11.47
C ALA A 240 21.27 -0.30 11.55
N THR A 241 21.99 -0.28 10.42
CA THR A 241 23.43 0.01 10.39
C THR A 241 23.71 1.47 10.04
N ALA A 242 24.85 1.98 10.49
CA ALA A 242 25.31 3.33 10.12
C ALA A 242 25.52 3.46 8.60
N ALA A 243 26.07 2.43 7.95
CA ALA A 243 26.28 2.41 6.51
C ALA A 243 24.94 2.43 5.73
N GLY A 244 23.95 1.67 6.19
CA GLY A 244 22.61 1.66 5.59
C GLY A 244 21.88 3.00 5.75
N GLN A 245 22.01 3.66 6.91
CA GLN A 245 21.47 5.01 7.12
C GLN A 245 22.12 6.05 6.20
N GLN A 246 23.44 5.96 5.99
CA GLN A 246 24.14 6.84 5.03
C GLN A 246 23.70 6.58 3.58
N ALA A 247 23.56 5.31 3.20
CA ALA A 247 23.05 4.94 1.88
C ALA A 247 21.61 5.43 1.68
N LEU A 248 20.76 5.35 2.72
CA LEU A 248 19.38 5.82 2.68
C LEU A 248 19.30 7.33 2.50
N ALA A 249 20.14 8.08 3.22
CA ALA A 249 20.25 9.54 3.05
C ALA A 249 20.76 9.91 1.65
N SER A 250 21.67 9.11 1.08
CA SER A 250 22.13 9.31 -0.30
C SER A 250 21.01 9.07 -1.31
N LEU A 251 20.25 7.98 -1.14
CA LEU A 251 19.09 7.67 -1.97
C LEU A 251 18.04 8.78 -1.87
N ASP A 252 17.70 9.26 -0.67
CA ASP A 252 16.74 10.34 -0.48
C ASP A 252 17.13 11.61 -1.24
N ARG A 253 18.40 12.06 -1.13
CA ARG A 253 18.91 13.21 -1.89
C ARG A 253 18.78 13.01 -3.40
N GLN A 254 19.09 11.82 -3.90
CA GLN A 254 19.01 11.50 -5.33
C GLN A 254 17.54 11.50 -5.82
N MET A 255 16.63 10.93 -5.04
CA MET A 255 15.20 10.91 -5.38
C MET A 255 14.62 12.34 -5.42
N LEU A 256 15.00 13.18 -4.46
CA LEU A 256 14.62 14.59 -4.44
C LEU A 256 15.18 15.37 -5.64
N SER A 257 16.46 15.17 -6.00
CA SER A 257 17.05 15.87 -7.15
C SER A 257 16.41 15.48 -8.48
N LEU A 258 15.94 14.23 -8.61
CA LEU A 258 15.24 13.73 -9.79
C LEU A 258 13.73 14.03 -9.77
N ASN A 259 13.23 14.68 -8.71
CA ASN A 259 11.80 14.88 -8.49
C ASN A 259 10.99 13.56 -8.51
N ALA A 260 11.65 12.46 -8.11
CA ALA A 260 11.12 11.11 -8.12
C ALA A 260 10.38 10.81 -6.81
N SER A 261 9.17 10.25 -6.92
CA SER A 261 8.37 9.88 -5.75
C SER A 261 7.86 8.43 -5.86
N PRO A 262 8.37 7.51 -5.03
CA PRO A 262 7.98 6.09 -4.94
C PRO A 262 6.56 5.82 -4.41
N GLY A 263 5.54 6.46 -4.99
CA GLY A 263 4.17 6.35 -4.51
C GLY A 263 3.61 4.92 -4.56
N GLY A 264 3.96 4.13 -5.58
CA GLY A 264 3.56 2.72 -5.66
C GLY A 264 4.23 1.89 -4.56
N ALA A 265 5.50 2.16 -4.24
CA ALA A 265 6.19 1.51 -3.14
C ALA A 265 5.58 1.85 -1.78
N ALA A 266 5.15 3.10 -1.57
CA ALA A 266 4.41 3.53 -0.38
C ALA A 266 3.08 2.78 -0.23
N ASP A 267 2.28 2.70 -1.30
CA ASP A 267 1.01 1.96 -1.29
C ASP A 267 1.22 0.46 -0.92
N LEU A 268 2.28 -0.16 -1.45
CA LEU A 268 2.62 -1.55 -1.13
C LEU A 268 3.22 -1.72 0.28
N LEU A 269 3.89 -0.70 0.83
CA LEU A 269 4.29 -0.71 2.23
C LEU A 269 3.05 -0.72 3.13
N ALA A 270 2.07 0.14 2.89
CA ALA A 270 0.82 0.13 3.65
C ALA A 270 0.10 -1.22 3.57
N ALA A 271 0.06 -1.86 2.38
CA ALA A 271 -0.44 -3.22 2.19
C ALA A 271 0.34 -4.27 2.99
N THR A 272 1.66 -4.14 3.06
CA THR A 272 2.54 -5.01 3.85
C THR A 272 2.22 -4.90 5.34
N LEU A 273 2.10 -3.67 5.88
CA LEU A 273 1.76 -3.43 7.29
C LEU A 273 0.37 -3.98 7.62
N PHE A 274 -0.57 -3.88 6.68
CA PHE A 274 -1.91 -4.44 6.86
C PHE A 274 -1.87 -5.96 6.97
N LEU A 275 -1.20 -6.65 6.04
CA LEU A 275 -1.07 -8.12 6.09
C LEU A 275 -0.36 -8.60 7.36
N ASP A 276 0.69 -7.90 7.78
CA ASP A 276 1.43 -8.22 9.01
C ASP A 276 0.56 -8.14 10.27
N ARG A 277 -0.32 -7.13 10.35
CA ARG A 277 -1.24 -6.94 11.48
C ARG A 277 -2.39 -7.92 11.51
N VAL A 278 -2.98 -8.22 10.35
CA VAL A 278 -4.12 -9.16 10.29
C VAL A 278 -3.68 -10.60 10.55
N GLU A 279 -2.44 -10.95 10.19
CA GLU A 279 -1.87 -12.26 10.52
C GLU A 279 -1.44 -12.35 12.01
N THR A 280 -1.16 -11.22 12.66
CA THR A 280 -0.65 -11.17 14.05
C THR A 280 -1.47 -10.23 14.96
N PRO A 281 -2.79 -10.44 15.13
CA PRO A 281 -3.69 -9.48 15.78
C PRO A 281 -3.37 -9.21 17.27
N TYR A 282 -2.55 -10.04 17.91
CA TYR A 282 -2.19 -9.94 19.33
C TYR A 282 -0.76 -9.44 19.62
N SER A 283 0.03 -9.12 18.59
CA SER A 283 1.32 -8.48 18.82
C SER A 283 1.09 -7.01 19.11
N LYS A 284 1.36 -6.59 20.36
CA LYS A 284 1.48 -5.18 20.73
C LYS A 284 2.63 -4.58 19.90
N HIS A 285 2.28 -3.92 18.79
CA HIS A 285 3.19 -3.06 18.03
C HIS A 285 3.37 -1.72 18.74
#